data_AF-A0A091ISM5-F1
#
_entry.id   AF-A0A091ISM5-F1
#
_cell.length_a   1.000
_cell.length_b   1.000
_cell.length_c   1.000
_cell.angle_alpha   90.00
_cell.angle_beta   90.00
_cell.angle_gamma   90.00
#
_symmetry.space_group_name_H-M   'P 1'
#
loop_
_entity.id
_entity.type
_entity.pdbx_description
1 polymer ?
#
loop_
_entity_poly.entity_id
_entity_poly.type
_entity_poly.pdbx_seq_one_letter_code
_entity_poly.pdbx_strand_id
1 'polypeptide(L)'
;CYCSWFLRIFCFSQRFNILQESLIKLVEACNDQSHNMDRWLSKLEASNWLTHIKEILTAACLAAQCIDREGASVLVHGTEGTDSTLQVTSLAQIILDPRCRTIRGFESLVVREWLQAGHPFQQRCAQSAYSNSKQKWEAPVFLLFLDCVWQILRQFPCSFEFNEHFLIMLFEHAYASQFGTFLGNNESERSKLKLPQKTMSLWSWVNRSEELSKFQNPLFEANSLVIWPSVAPQSLQLWEGVFLRWNRPSKFIDEAHEEMISIIKYN
;
A
#
# COMPACT_ATOMS: atom_id res chain seq x y z
N CYS A 1 -3.61 -7.07 -34.16
CA CYS A 1 -3.36 -8.52 -34.30
C CYS A 1 -3.00 -9.19 -32.97
N TYR A 2 -3.81 -9.01 -31.91
CA TYR A 2 -3.59 -9.67 -30.60
C TYR A 2 -4.90 -10.25 -30.02
N CYS A 3 -5.86 -10.63 -30.87
CA CYS A 3 -7.22 -10.94 -30.42
C CYS A 3 -7.42 -12.35 -29.82
N SER A 4 -6.43 -13.25 -29.83
CA SER A 4 -6.66 -14.65 -29.43
C SER A 4 -5.86 -15.17 -28.24
N TRP A 5 -4.99 -14.36 -27.61
CA TRP A 5 -4.07 -14.84 -26.57
C TRP A 5 -4.06 -14.02 -25.28
N PHE A 6 -4.77 -12.89 -25.23
CA PHE A 6 -4.69 -11.97 -24.08
C PHE A 6 -6.09 -11.52 -23.66
N LEU A 7 -6.45 -11.81 -22.41
CA LEU A 7 -7.58 -11.16 -21.77
C LEU A 7 -7.18 -9.71 -21.45
N ARG A 8 -7.91 -8.75 -22.02
CA ARG A 8 -7.67 -7.33 -21.76
C ARG A 8 -8.56 -6.86 -20.61
N ILE A 9 -7.95 -6.66 -19.45
CA ILE A 9 -8.63 -6.08 -18.28
C ILE A 9 -8.35 -4.57 -18.29
N PHE A 10 -9.38 -3.75 -18.45
CA PHE A 10 -9.26 -2.30 -18.33
C PHE A 10 -9.34 -1.90 -16.86
N CYS A 11 -8.20 -1.52 -16.28
CA CYS A 11 -8.17 -0.79 -15.02
C CYS A 11 -8.25 0.71 -15.32
N PHE A 12 -9.13 1.45 -14.62
CA PHE A 12 -9.29 2.88 -14.82
C PHE A 12 -7.96 3.59 -14.53
N SER A 13 -7.33 4.17 -15.55
CA SER A 13 -6.10 4.95 -15.37
C SER A 13 -6.48 6.30 -14.78
N GLN A 14 -6.44 6.42 -13.45
CA GLN A 14 -6.68 7.69 -12.80
C GLN A 14 -5.52 8.64 -13.05
N ARG A 15 -5.84 9.85 -13.53
CA ARG A 15 -4.86 10.92 -13.68
C ARG A 15 -4.36 11.35 -12.30
N PHE A 16 -3.07 11.68 -12.16
CA PHE A 16 -2.43 12.06 -10.90
C PHE A 16 -3.26 13.06 -10.08
N ASN A 17 -3.78 14.09 -10.75
CA ASN A 17 -4.60 15.12 -10.13
C ASN A 17 -5.88 14.60 -9.48
N ILE A 18 -6.54 13.58 -10.06
CA ILE A 18 -7.78 13.01 -9.52
C ILE A 18 -7.48 12.33 -8.18
N LEU A 19 -6.40 11.54 -8.15
CA LEU A 19 -6.03 10.81 -6.95
C LEU A 19 -5.51 11.76 -5.84
N GLN A 20 -4.78 12.81 -6.21
CA GLN A 20 -4.38 13.85 -5.27
C GLN A 20 -5.61 14.59 -4.70
N GLU A 21 -6.58 14.96 -5.53
CA GLU A 21 -7.83 15.59 -5.07
C GLU A 21 -8.66 14.66 -4.18
N SER A 22 -8.67 13.36 -4.47
CA SER A 22 -9.29 12.34 -3.63
C SER A 22 -8.67 12.34 -2.22
N LEU A 23 -7.35 12.32 -2.12
CA LEU A 23 -6.64 12.35 -0.84
C LEU A 23 -6.88 13.65 -0.08
N ILE A 24 -6.84 14.82 -0.74
CA ILE A 24 -7.11 16.11 -0.08
C ILE A 24 -8.50 16.09 0.57
N LYS A 25 -9.54 15.68 -0.16
CA LYS A 25 -10.91 15.57 0.36
C LYS A 25 -11.02 14.56 1.50
N LEU A 26 -10.31 13.44 1.42
CA LEU A 26 -10.27 12.46 2.48
C LEU A 26 -9.67 13.05 3.76
N VAL A 27 -8.53 13.72 3.65
CA VAL A 27 -7.87 14.39 4.79
C VAL A 27 -8.77 15.48 5.38
N GLU A 28 -9.49 16.24 4.55
CA GLU A 28 -10.50 17.21 5.01
C GLU A 28 -11.68 16.55 5.73
N ALA A 29 -12.13 15.37 5.29
CA ALA A 29 -13.17 14.60 5.95
C ALA A 29 -12.70 14.09 7.32
N CYS A 30 -11.49 13.53 7.37
CA CYS A 30 -10.88 12.99 8.58
C CYS A 30 -10.59 14.07 9.62
N ASN A 31 -10.28 15.30 9.22
CA ASN A 31 -10.04 16.42 10.15
C ASN A 31 -11.32 17.20 10.54
N ASP A 32 -12.50 16.76 10.13
CA ASP A 32 -13.76 17.43 10.46
C ASP A 32 -14.13 17.27 11.95
N GLN A 33 -14.19 18.39 12.67
CA GLN A 33 -14.53 18.46 14.10
C GLN A 33 -16.02 18.69 14.37
N SER A 34 -16.88 18.70 13.35
CA SER A 34 -18.31 19.04 13.52
C SER A 34 -19.15 17.95 14.21
N HIS A 35 -18.56 16.80 14.54
CA HIS A 35 -19.19 15.64 15.21
C HIS A 35 -20.53 15.19 14.59
N ASN A 36 -20.78 15.53 13.32
CA ASN A 36 -22.00 15.20 12.60
C ASN A 36 -21.75 14.00 11.66
N MET A 37 -22.44 12.89 11.92
CA MET A 37 -22.24 11.64 11.21
C MET A 37 -22.58 11.73 9.72
N ASP A 38 -23.76 12.26 9.37
CA ASP A 38 -24.20 12.32 7.96
C ASP A 38 -23.26 13.18 7.12
N ARG A 39 -22.81 14.30 7.69
CA ARG A 39 -21.85 15.20 7.05
C ARG A 39 -20.49 14.52 6.86
N TRP A 40 -20.01 13.82 7.88
CA TRP A 40 -18.73 13.11 7.82
C TRP A 40 -18.77 12.01 6.76
N LEU A 41 -19.83 11.18 6.76
CA LEU A 41 -20.04 10.14 5.74
C LEU A 41 -20.15 10.73 4.34
N SER A 42 -20.87 11.83 4.16
CA SER A 42 -20.99 12.52 2.87
C SER A 42 -19.64 13.04 2.35
N LYS A 43 -18.79 13.58 3.23
CA LYS A 43 -17.43 14.01 2.86
C LYS A 43 -16.52 12.84 2.51
N LEU A 44 -16.60 11.75 3.29
CA LEU A 44 -15.86 10.53 3.03
C LEU A 44 -16.24 9.95 1.66
N GLU A 45 -17.53 9.87 1.35
CA GLU A 45 -18.02 9.45 0.02
C GLU A 45 -17.53 10.39 -1.08
N ALA A 46 -17.63 11.71 -0.88
CA ALA A 46 -17.18 12.71 -1.86
C ALA A 46 -15.66 12.66 -2.16
N SER A 47 -14.86 12.04 -1.28
CA SER A 47 -13.43 11.81 -1.51
C SER A 47 -13.17 10.76 -2.60
N ASN A 48 -14.07 9.79 -2.80
CA ASN A 48 -13.87 8.61 -3.67
C ASN A 48 -12.67 7.72 -3.32
N TRP A 49 -12.03 7.89 -2.16
CA TRP A 49 -10.83 7.13 -1.82
C TRP A 49 -11.10 5.61 -1.75
N LEU A 50 -12.18 5.20 -1.07
CA LEU A 50 -12.59 3.80 -1.00
C LEU A 50 -13.02 3.24 -2.37
N THR A 51 -13.53 4.09 -3.26
CA THR A 51 -13.81 3.72 -4.66
C THR A 51 -12.53 3.36 -5.39
N HIS A 52 -11.47 4.15 -5.23
CA HIS A 52 -10.17 3.88 -5.85
C HIS A 52 -9.52 2.59 -5.32
N ILE A 53 -9.60 2.35 -4.01
CA ILE A 53 -9.17 1.08 -3.39
C ILE A 53 -9.93 -0.10 -4.00
N LYS A 54 -11.27 0.00 -4.08
CA LYS A 54 -12.11 -1.04 -4.67
C LYS A 54 -11.72 -1.35 -6.10
N GLU A 55 -11.52 -0.33 -6.93
CA GLU A 55 -11.15 -0.49 -8.35
C GLU A 55 -9.82 -1.23 -8.51
N ILE A 56 -8.79 -0.83 -7.75
CA ILE A 56 -7.46 -1.44 -7.83
C ILE A 56 -7.48 -2.87 -7.32
N LEU A 57 -8.10 -3.13 -6.16
CA LEU A 57 -8.22 -4.49 -5.63
C LEU A 57 -9.03 -5.38 -6.58
N THR A 58 -10.09 -4.86 -7.22
CA THR A 58 -10.86 -5.62 -8.21
C THR A 58 -9.97 -6.01 -9.39
N ALA A 59 -9.19 -5.08 -9.93
CA ALA A 59 -8.26 -5.38 -11.03
C ALA A 59 -7.19 -6.40 -10.63
N ALA A 60 -6.63 -6.30 -9.42
CA ALA A 60 -5.66 -7.25 -8.89
C ALA A 60 -6.26 -8.65 -8.70
N CYS A 61 -7.48 -8.75 -8.14
CA CYS A 61 -8.20 -10.01 -8.00
C CYS A 61 -8.51 -10.65 -9.36
N LEU A 62 -8.91 -9.86 -10.37
CA LEU A 62 -9.14 -10.38 -11.71
C LEU A 62 -7.84 -10.90 -12.34
N ALA A 63 -6.73 -10.16 -12.21
CA ALA A 63 -5.43 -10.60 -12.69
C ALA A 63 -4.99 -11.90 -12.00
N ALA A 64 -5.13 -11.98 -10.67
CA ALA A 64 -4.83 -13.19 -9.91
C ALA A 64 -5.73 -14.37 -10.34
N GLN A 65 -7.03 -14.14 -10.57
CA GLN A 65 -7.98 -15.17 -10.99
C GLN A 65 -7.61 -15.77 -12.35
N CYS A 66 -7.23 -14.94 -13.31
CA CYS A 66 -6.81 -15.40 -14.62
C CYS A 66 -5.56 -16.30 -14.54
N ILE A 67 -4.62 -15.97 -13.65
CA ILE A 67 -3.39 -16.74 -13.46
C ILE A 67 -3.67 -18.05 -12.73
N ASP A 68 -4.34 -18.00 -11.58
CA ASP A 68 -4.52 -19.15 -10.69
C ASP A 68 -5.59 -20.14 -11.17
N ARG A 69 -6.73 -19.63 -11.64
CA ARG A 69 -7.91 -20.47 -11.96
C ARG A 69 -8.05 -20.78 -13.45
N GLU A 70 -7.64 -19.87 -14.32
CA GLU A 70 -7.79 -20.03 -15.77
C GLU A 70 -6.49 -20.51 -16.43
N GLY A 71 -5.35 -20.50 -15.71
CA GLY A 71 -4.05 -20.86 -16.25
C GLY A 71 -3.58 -19.92 -17.37
N ALA A 72 -4.09 -18.69 -17.40
CA ALA A 72 -3.84 -17.70 -18.44
C ALA A 72 -2.66 -16.78 -18.08
N SER A 73 -1.97 -16.28 -19.11
CA SER A 73 -0.99 -15.20 -18.95
C SER A 73 -1.69 -13.84 -19.03
N VAL A 74 -1.39 -12.95 -18.07
CA VAL A 74 -2.00 -11.62 -17.98
C VAL A 74 -0.96 -10.55 -18.29
N LEU A 75 -1.31 -9.63 -19.20
CA LEU A 75 -0.54 -8.42 -19.45
C LEU A 75 -1.26 -7.23 -18.78
N VAL A 76 -0.62 -6.64 -17.78
CA VAL A 76 -1.08 -5.41 -17.13
C VAL A 76 -0.30 -4.24 -17.70
N HIS A 77 -0.98 -3.21 -18.18
CA HIS A 77 -0.32 -1.98 -18.64
C HIS A 77 -1.16 -0.74 -18.37
N GLY A 78 -0.49 0.34 -17.97
CA GLY A 78 -1.03 1.69 -17.86
C GLY A 78 -0.51 2.56 -19.00
N THR A 79 -0.68 3.88 -18.86
CA THR A 79 -0.16 4.85 -19.84
C THR A 79 1.38 4.86 -19.86
N GLU A 80 2.01 4.96 -18.69
CA GLU A 80 3.47 4.94 -18.53
C GLU A 80 3.99 3.66 -17.88
N GLY A 81 3.09 2.81 -17.34
CA GLY A 81 3.47 1.56 -16.68
C GLY A 81 4.09 1.71 -15.28
N THR A 82 4.20 2.93 -14.76
CA THR A 82 4.95 3.26 -13.53
C THR A 82 4.07 3.52 -12.31
N ASP A 83 2.75 3.45 -12.44
CA ASP A 83 1.80 3.75 -11.36
C ASP A 83 0.78 2.60 -11.18
N SER A 84 -0.42 2.70 -11.77
CA SER A 84 -1.49 1.69 -11.58
C SER A 84 -1.10 0.28 -12.03
N THR A 85 -0.19 0.16 -12.98
CA THR A 85 0.40 -1.12 -13.37
C THR A 85 1.09 -1.78 -12.18
N LEU A 86 1.96 -1.04 -11.49
CA LEU A 86 2.73 -1.55 -10.34
C LEU A 86 1.83 -1.87 -9.15
N GLN A 87 0.76 -1.09 -8.95
CA GLN A 87 -0.26 -1.38 -7.94
C GLN A 87 -0.92 -2.74 -8.19
N VAL A 88 -1.43 -2.95 -9.41
CA VAL A 88 -2.12 -4.19 -9.78
C VAL A 88 -1.17 -5.39 -9.78
N THR A 89 0.03 -5.27 -10.34
CA THR A 89 1.01 -6.38 -10.37
C THR A 89 1.50 -6.75 -8.98
N SER A 90 1.74 -5.76 -8.10
CA SER A 90 2.17 -6.02 -6.73
C SER A 90 1.07 -6.70 -5.90
N LEU A 91 -0.17 -6.22 -6.00
CA LEU A 91 -1.31 -6.80 -5.27
C LEU A 91 -1.66 -8.20 -5.76
N ALA A 92 -1.61 -8.45 -7.08
CA ALA A 92 -1.79 -9.81 -7.61
C ALA A 92 -0.71 -10.77 -7.07
N GLN A 93 0.55 -10.32 -6.96
CA GLN A 93 1.62 -11.12 -6.36
C GLN A 93 1.40 -11.39 -4.87
N ILE A 94 0.90 -10.42 -4.10
CA ILE A 94 0.56 -10.62 -2.67
C ILE A 94 -0.58 -11.65 -2.51
N ILE A 95 -1.59 -11.58 -3.38
CA ILE A 95 -2.71 -12.53 -3.42
C ILE A 95 -2.20 -13.94 -3.71
N LEU A 96 -1.37 -14.10 -4.74
CA LEU A 96 -0.94 -15.39 -5.27
C LEU A 96 0.23 -16.03 -4.51
N ASP A 97 1.24 -15.25 -4.12
CA ASP A 97 2.52 -15.76 -3.60
C ASP A 97 2.65 -15.48 -2.08
N PRO A 98 2.62 -16.51 -1.23
CA PRO A 98 2.84 -16.39 0.21
C PRO A 98 4.15 -15.72 0.58
N ARG A 99 5.20 -15.81 -0.26
CA ARG A 99 6.49 -15.17 0.02
C ARG A 99 6.35 -13.66 0.09
N CYS A 100 5.48 -13.06 -0.73
CA CYS A 100 5.20 -11.63 -0.72
C CYS A 100 4.51 -11.14 0.57
N ARG A 101 4.05 -12.06 1.44
CA ARG A 101 3.41 -11.75 2.72
C ARG A 101 4.36 -11.83 3.92
N THR A 102 5.61 -12.23 3.69
CA THR A 102 6.70 -12.14 4.66
C THR A 102 7.31 -10.74 4.66
N ILE A 103 7.93 -10.29 5.75
CA ILE A 103 8.60 -8.97 5.83
C ILE A 103 9.61 -8.85 4.68
N ARG A 104 10.57 -9.80 4.60
CA ARG A 104 11.63 -9.77 3.58
C ARG A 104 11.10 -9.95 2.15
N GLY A 105 10.06 -10.75 1.97
CA GLY A 105 9.46 -10.93 0.65
C GLY A 105 8.67 -9.70 0.19
N PHE A 106 8.03 -8.98 1.11
CA PHE A 106 7.39 -7.69 0.81
C PHE A 106 8.44 -6.61 0.51
N GLU A 107 9.54 -6.53 1.28
CA GLU A 107 10.68 -5.66 0.96
C GLU A 107 11.21 -5.93 -0.45
N SER A 108 11.39 -7.22 -0.79
CA SER A 108 11.84 -7.65 -2.12
C SER A 108 10.84 -7.28 -3.22
N LEU A 109 9.54 -7.40 -2.94
CA LEU A 109 8.47 -6.97 -3.85
C LEU A 109 8.55 -5.46 -4.10
N VAL A 110 8.67 -4.64 -3.05
CA VAL A 110 8.82 -3.18 -3.18
C VAL A 110 10.07 -2.82 -3.97
N VAL A 111 11.21 -3.47 -3.70
CA VAL A 111 12.44 -3.23 -4.45
C VAL A 111 12.27 -3.53 -5.94
N ARG A 112 11.72 -4.69 -6.29
CA ARG A 112 11.55 -5.11 -7.69
C ARG A 112 10.47 -4.30 -8.41
N GLU A 113 9.26 -4.29 -7.88
CA GLU A 113 8.09 -3.75 -8.57
C GLU A 113 8.01 -2.23 -8.49
N TRP A 114 8.60 -1.58 -7.49
CA TRP A 114 8.46 -0.13 -7.34
C TRP A 114 9.76 0.61 -7.63
N LEU A 115 10.87 0.18 -7.01
CA LEU A 115 12.14 0.90 -7.15
C LEU A 115 12.81 0.61 -8.51
N GLN A 116 12.99 -0.66 -8.84
CA GLN A 116 13.67 -1.08 -10.07
C GLN A 116 12.80 -0.86 -11.32
N ALA A 117 11.47 -1.06 -11.21
CA ALA A 117 10.54 -0.77 -12.30
C ALA A 117 10.35 0.74 -12.57
N GLY A 118 10.89 1.61 -11.71
CA GLY A 118 10.96 3.05 -11.95
C GLY A 118 9.72 3.84 -11.55
N HIS A 119 9.06 3.47 -10.44
CA HIS A 119 8.05 4.34 -9.85
C HIS A 119 8.70 5.69 -9.46
N PRO A 120 8.17 6.83 -9.92
CA PRO A 120 8.81 8.12 -9.74
C PRO A 120 8.57 8.72 -8.34
N PHE A 121 9.09 8.09 -7.29
CA PHE A 121 8.89 8.48 -5.88
C PHE A 121 9.18 9.96 -5.63
N GLN A 122 10.28 10.51 -6.16
CA GLN A 122 10.64 11.92 -5.94
C GLN A 122 9.60 12.90 -6.54
N GLN A 123 8.93 12.53 -7.63
CA GLN A 123 7.86 13.34 -8.22
C GLN A 123 6.51 13.11 -7.54
N ARG A 124 6.20 11.86 -7.19
CA ARG A 124 4.90 11.45 -6.62
C ARG A 124 4.76 11.82 -5.14
N CYS A 125 5.86 11.83 -4.40
CA CYS A 125 5.95 12.12 -2.97
C CYS A 125 6.73 13.41 -2.67
N ALA A 126 6.74 14.37 -3.61
CA ALA A 126 7.55 15.60 -3.52
C ALA A 126 7.20 16.50 -2.33
N GLN A 127 5.94 16.47 -1.87
CA GLN A 127 5.48 17.14 -0.66
C GLN A 127 4.82 16.13 0.28
N SER A 128 4.55 16.57 1.52
CA SER A 128 3.77 15.79 2.48
C SER A 128 2.43 15.34 1.88
N ALA A 129 2.02 14.10 2.15
CA ALA A 129 0.69 13.57 1.81
C ALA A 129 -0.47 14.44 2.34
N TYR A 130 -0.19 15.34 3.30
CA TYR A 130 -1.13 16.27 3.90
C TYR A 130 -1.08 17.67 3.30
N SER A 131 -0.32 17.87 2.21
CA SER A 131 -0.22 19.17 1.53
C SER A 131 -1.47 19.45 0.70
N ASN A 132 -2.00 20.67 0.83
CA ASN A 132 -3.09 21.17 -0.02
C ASN A 132 -2.60 21.78 -1.35
N SER A 133 -1.30 21.69 -1.65
CA SER A 133 -0.72 22.27 -2.87
C SER A 133 -0.97 21.36 -4.08
N LYS A 134 -1.45 21.94 -5.19
CA LYS A 134 -1.67 21.20 -6.44
C LYS A 134 -0.43 21.28 -7.33
N GLN A 135 0.54 20.39 -7.08
CA GLN A 135 1.65 20.17 -8.02
C GLN A 135 1.19 19.25 -9.16
N LYS A 136 1.71 19.46 -10.37
CA LYS A 136 1.24 18.79 -11.60
C LYS A 136 1.45 17.27 -11.62
N TRP A 137 2.38 16.75 -10.82
CA TRP A 137 2.88 15.36 -10.91
C TRP A 137 2.82 14.58 -9.58
N GLU A 138 2.30 15.21 -8.52
CA GLU A 138 2.13 14.59 -7.22
C GLU A 138 0.90 13.69 -7.22
N ALA A 139 1.02 12.50 -6.64
CA ALA A 139 -0.11 11.59 -6.45
C ALA A 139 0.24 10.51 -5.41
N PRO A 140 -0.70 10.13 -4.52
CA PRO A 140 -0.47 9.16 -3.45
C PRO A 140 -0.59 7.71 -3.95
N VAL A 141 0.09 7.39 -5.04
CA VAL A 141 0.02 6.08 -5.71
C VAL A 141 0.54 4.97 -4.79
N PHE A 142 1.72 5.19 -4.17
CA PHE A 142 2.28 4.21 -3.24
C PHE A 142 1.45 4.11 -1.95
N LEU A 143 0.91 5.22 -1.43
CA LEU A 143 0.00 5.20 -0.28
C LEU A 143 -1.28 4.40 -0.59
N LEU A 144 -1.88 4.59 -1.78
CA LEU A 144 -3.07 3.85 -2.19
C LEU A 144 -2.77 2.34 -2.32
N PHE A 145 -1.57 1.97 -2.78
CA PHE A 145 -1.12 0.59 -2.76
C PHE A 145 -1.02 0.04 -1.33
N LEU A 146 -0.38 0.76 -0.41
CA LEU A 146 -0.26 0.35 0.99
C LEU A 146 -1.63 0.21 1.66
N ASP A 147 -2.59 1.10 1.36
CA ASP A 147 -3.97 0.99 1.84
C ASP A 147 -4.62 -0.29 1.32
N CYS A 148 -4.49 -0.61 0.02
CA CYS A 148 -4.96 -1.88 -0.53
C CYS A 148 -4.32 -3.09 0.19
N VAL A 149 -3.03 -3.04 0.52
CA VAL A 149 -2.37 -4.11 1.31
C VAL A 149 -2.96 -4.18 2.72
N TRP A 150 -3.22 -3.05 3.37
CA TRP A 150 -3.87 -3.00 4.67
C TRP A 150 -5.30 -3.58 4.64
N GLN A 151 -6.08 -3.35 3.57
CA GLN A 151 -7.39 -3.99 3.40
C GLN A 151 -7.26 -5.52 3.35
N ILE A 152 -6.26 -6.05 2.65
CA ILE A 152 -6.02 -7.50 2.56
C ILE A 152 -5.54 -8.04 3.91
N LEU A 153 -4.59 -7.36 4.56
CA LEU A 153 -4.07 -7.69 5.89
C LEU A 153 -5.22 -7.85 6.90
N ARG A 154 -6.18 -6.92 6.91
CA ARG A 154 -7.34 -6.97 7.80
C ARG A 154 -8.29 -8.12 7.54
N GLN A 155 -8.45 -8.52 6.28
CA GLN A 155 -9.30 -9.65 5.91
C GLN A 155 -8.61 -11.00 6.17
N PHE A 156 -7.28 -11.03 6.22
CA PHE A 156 -6.46 -12.22 6.46
C PHE A 156 -5.42 -11.99 7.57
N PRO A 157 -5.85 -11.74 8.83
CA PRO A 157 -4.98 -11.27 9.90
C PRO A 157 -3.83 -12.23 10.24
N CYS A 158 -3.95 -13.53 9.98
CA CYS A 158 -2.90 -14.50 10.25
C CYS A 158 -1.97 -14.75 9.05
N SER A 159 -2.27 -14.23 7.85
CA SER A 159 -1.55 -14.61 6.62
C SER A 159 -0.32 -13.75 6.30
N PHE A 160 -0.04 -12.72 7.10
CA PHE A 160 1.06 -11.79 6.90
C PHE A 160 1.99 -11.79 8.10
N GLU A 161 3.30 -11.85 7.84
CA GLU A 161 4.34 -11.79 8.87
C GLU A 161 4.48 -10.37 9.43
N PHE A 162 4.14 -9.36 8.64
CA PHE A 162 4.18 -7.97 9.06
C PHE A 162 2.84 -7.46 9.57
N ASN A 163 2.88 -6.50 10.48
CA ASN A 163 1.72 -5.81 11.03
C ASN A 163 1.45 -4.45 10.35
N GLU A 164 0.44 -3.73 10.82
CA GLU A 164 0.07 -2.40 10.30
C GLU A 164 1.20 -1.36 10.46
N HIS A 165 1.98 -1.41 11.55
CA HIS A 165 3.09 -0.48 11.78
C HIS A 165 4.16 -0.56 10.69
N PHE A 166 4.38 -1.75 10.12
CA PHE A 166 5.27 -1.89 8.98
C PHE A 166 4.80 -1.10 7.76
N LEU A 167 3.51 -1.16 7.45
CA LEU A 167 2.91 -0.41 6.33
C LEU A 167 2.93 1.10 6.58
N ILE A 168 2.65 1.54 7.81
CA ILE A 168 2.75 2.95 8.21
C ILE A 168 4.20 3.44 8.07
N MET A 169 5.18 2.66 8.54
CA MET A 169 6.60 2.99 8.40
C MET A 169 7.01 3.18 6.93
N LEU A 170 6.54 2.29 6.04
CA LEU A 170 6.79 2.43 4.59
C LEU A 170 6.18 3.70 4.02
N PHE A 171 4.95 4.03 4.42
CA PHE A 171 4.30 5.28 4.05
C PHE A 171 5.13 6.49 4.49
N GLU A 172 5.53 6.55 5.76
CA GLU A 172 6.29 7.68 6.29
C GLU A 172 7.62 7.86 5.55
N HIS A 173 8.37 6.77 5.37
CA HIS A 173 9.65 6.81 4.67
C HIS A 173 9.55 7.01 3.15
N ALA A 174 8.39 6.82 2.52
CA ALA A 174 8.19 7.20 1.12
C ALA A 174 8.08 8.73 0.95
N TYR A 175 7.54 9.43 1.94
CA TYR A 175 7.34 10.89 1.90
C TYR A 175 8.48 11.68 2.57
N ALA A 176 8.99 11.21 3.71
CA ALA A 176 10.06 11.86 4.45
C ALA A 176 10.96 10.80 5.07
N SER A 177 12.22 10.75 4.64
CA SER A 177 13.14 9.71 5.09
C SER A 177 14.56 10.20 5.26
N GLN A 178 15.20 9.64 6.28
CA GLN A 178 16.65 9.70 6.48
C GLN A 178 17.41 8.64 5.65
N PHE A 179 16.68 7.73 4.98
CA PHE A 179 17.23 6.65 4.18
C PHE A 179 17.20 6.97 2.68
N GLY A 180 18.10 6.36 1.91
CA GLY A 180 18.13 6.52 0.47
C GLY A 180 17.14 5.67 -0.32
N THR A 181 16.40 4.77 0.35
CA THR A 181 15.60 3.73 -0.30
C THR A 181 14.53 4.26 -1.25
N PHE A 182 13.87 5.39 -0.93
CA PHE A 182 12.81 5.96 -1.76
C PHE A 182 13.25 7.22 -2.54
N LEU A 183 14.53 7.58 -2.52
CA LEU A 183 15.04 8.75 -3.24
C LEU A 183 15.16 8.51 -4.75
N GLY A 184 14.89 9.54 -5.54
CA GLY A 184 14.98 9.52 -7.01
C GLY A 184 13.79 8.83 -7.69
N ASN A 185 13.68 9.02 -9.02
CA ASN A 185 12.51 8.55 -9.78
C ASN A 185 12.70 7.19 -10.48
N ASN A 186 13.93 6.74 -10.63
CA ASN A 186 14.26 5.51 -11.34
C ASN A 186 15.66 5.04 -10.96
N GLU A 187 15.98 3.79 -11.32
CA GLU A 187 17.28 3.17 -11.02
C GLU A 187 18.47 3.93 -11.63
N SER A 188 18.29 4.55 -12.80
CA SER A 188 19.34 5.34 -13.45
C SER A 188 19.73 6.57 -12.62
N GLU A 189 18.75 7.32 -12.12
CA GLU A 189 18.97 8.46 -11.22
C GLU A 189 19.63 8.03 -9.91
N ARG A 190 19.16 6.93 -9.30
CA ARG A 190 19.71 6.39 -8.05
C ARG A 190 21.17 5.98 -8.20
N SER A 191 21.52 5.37 -9.34
CA SER A 191 22.89 5.01 -9.70
C SER A 191 23.78 6.24 -9.89
N LYS A 192 23.29 7.27 -10.61
CA LYS A 192 24.03 8.54 -10.81
C LYS A 192 24.30 9.27 -9.49
N LEU A 193 23.34 9.26 -8.57
CA LEU A 193 23.47 9.85 -7.24
C LEU A 193 24.37 9.04 -6.30
N LYS A 194 24.71 7.79 -6.66
CA LYS A 194 25.48 6.85 -5.84
C LYS A 194 24.83 6.63 -4.47
N LEU A 195 23.50 6.49 -4.45
CA LEU A 195 22.74 6.36 -3.21
C LEU A 195 23.21 5.19 -2.33
N PRO A 196 23.49 3.98 -2.85
CA PRO A 196 23.95 2.87 -2.02
C PRO A 196 25.26 3.16 -1.28
N GLN A 197 26.10 4.07 -1.79
CA GLN A 197 27.37 4.45 -1.18
C GLN A 197 27.24 5.67 -0.26
N LYS A 198 26.26 6.54 -0.49
CA LYS A 198 26.10 7.82 0.22
C LYS A 198 25.04 7.80 1.32
N THR A 199 24.16 6.81 1.31
CA THR A 199 22.99 6.74 2.20
C THR A 199 22.82 5.35 2.78
N MET A 200 22.14 5.26 3.92
CA MET A 200 21.74 3.98 4.50
C MET A 200 20.46 3.48 3.83
N SER A 201 20.36 2.17 3.62
CA SER A 201 19.13 1.51 3.19
C SER A 201 18.15 1.38 4.36
N LEU A 202 16.88 1.68 4.11
CA LEU A 202 15.78 1.44 5.05
C LEU A 202 15.77 -0.03 5.51
N TRP A 203 15.93 -0.96 4.57
CA TRP A 203 15.92 -2.40 4.84
C TRP A 203 17.03 -2.82 5.79
N SER A 204 18.20 -2.16 5.74
CA SER A 204 19.31 -2.44 6.65
C SER A 204 19.03 -2.00 8.09
N TRP A 205 18.12 -1.05 8.28
CA TRP A 205 17.65 -0.63 9.60
C TRP A 205 16.48 -1.49 10.08
N VAL A 206 15.46 -1.69 9.24
CA VAL A 206 14.27 -2.51 9.56
C VAL A 206 14.63 -3.94 9.96
N ASN A 207 15.60 -4.55 9.28
CA ASN A 207 15.99 -5.95 9.54
C ASN A 207 16.89 -6.13 10.78
N ARG A 208 17.16 -5.09 11.57
CA ARG A 208 17.82 -5.23 12.88
C ARG A 208 16.83 -5.86 13.86
N SER A 209 17.29 -6.81 14.68
CA SER A 209 16.41 -7.59 15.57
C SER A 209 15.49 -6.74 16.46
N GLU A 210 15.99 -5.60 16.95
CA GLU A 210 15.23 -4.66 17.80
C GLU A 210 14.08 -3.99 17.05
N GLU A 211 14.28 -3.65 15.77
CA GLU A 211 13.25 -2.99 14.95
C GLU A 211 12.31 -4.00 14.32
N LEU A 212 12.86 -5.12 13.83
CA LEU A 212 12.10 -6.19 13.18
C LEU A 212 10.99 -6.72 14.09
N SER A 213 11.26 -6.87 15.39
CA SER A 213 10.26 -7.36 16.35
C SER A 213 9.04 -6.45 16.50
N LYS A 214 9.18 -5.14 16.24
CA LYS A 214 8.05 -4.18 16.27
C LYS A 214 7.13 -4.34 15.07
N PHE A 215 7.65 -4.86 13.97
CA PHE A 215 6.92 -5.04 12.72
C PHE A 215 6.33 -6.43 12.55
N GLN A 216 6.71 -7.37 13.41
CA GLN A 216 6.19 -8.74 13.36
C GLN A 216 4.74 -8.81 13.87
N ASN A 217 3.93 -9.56 13.13
CA ASN A 217 2.60 -9.92 13.50
C ASN A 217 2.64 -11.20 14.36
N PRO A 218 2.24 -11.15 15.63
CA PRO A 218 2.26 -12.33 16.49
C PRO A 218 1.24 -13.40 16.09
N LEU A 219 0.22 -13.05 15.28
CA LEU A 219 -0.77 -13.98 14.76
C LEU A 219 -0.32 -14.67 13.46
N PHE A 220 0.90 -14.41 12.99
CA PHE A 220 1.35 -14.93 11.71
C PHE A 220 1.44 -16.46 11.71
N GLU A 221 0.72 -17.06 10.76
CA GLU A 221 0.82 -18.46 10.40
C GLU A 221 1.11 -18.57 8.90
N ALA A 222 2.05 -19.44 8.54
CA ALA A 222 2.46 -19.63 7.16
C ALA A 222 1.30 -20.20 6.32
N ASN A 223 0.54 -19.32 5.68
CA ASN A 223 -0.57 -19.68 4.80
C ASN A 223 -0.08 -19.80 3.35
N SER A 224 0.03 -21.04 2.86
CA SER A 224 0.47 -21.32 1.48
C SER A 224 -0.61 -21.12 0.41
N LEU A 225 -1.86 -20.89 0.81
CA LEU A 225 -2.99 -20.75 -0.10
C LEU A 225 -3.04 -19.36 -0.74
N VAL A 226 -3.66 -19.28 -1.91
CA VAL A 226 -4.07 -18.01 -2.53
C VAL A 226 -5.17 -17.37 -1.67
N ILE A 227 -5.01 -16.07 -1.37
CA ILE A 227 -5.97 -15.32 -0.55
C ILE A 227 -6.85 -14.42 -1.42
N TRP A 228 -8.17 -14.58 -1.33
CA TRP A 228 -9.13 -13.86 -2.19
C TRP A 228 -9.83 -12.76 -1.39
N PRO A 229 -9.31 -11.51 -1.36
CA PRO A 229 -9.94 -10.44 -0.61
C PRO A 229 -11.30 -10.06 -1.21
N SER A 230 -12.27 -9.82 -0.34
CA SER A 230 -13.55 -9.22 -0.70
C SER A 230 -13.34 -7.75 -1.07
N VAL A 231 -13.84 -7.39 -2.25
CA VAL A 231 -13.91 -6.01 -2.77
C VAL A 231 -15.32 -5.42 -2.62
N ALA A 232 -16.19 -6.10 -1.86
CA ALA A 232 -17.51 -5.58 -1.54
C ALA A 232 -17.39 -4.31 -0.70
N PRO A 233 -18.23 -3.27 -0.92
CA PRO A 233 -18.16 -2.03 -0.16
C PRO A 233 -18.20 -2.23 1.36
N GLN A 234 -18.93 -3.24 1.84
CA GLN A 234 -19.05 -3.59 3.26
C GLN A 234 -17.75 -4.14 3.87
N SER A 235 -16.82 -4.61 3.05
CA SER A 235 -15.54 -5.17 3.49
C SER A 235 -14.41 -4.13 3.54
N LEU A 236 -14.55 -3.02 2.81
CA LEU A 236 -13.56 -1.96 2.75
C LEU A 236 -13.79 -0.95 3.86
N GLN A 237 -12.72 -0.56 4.55
CA GLN A 237 -12.80 0.39 5.67
C GLN A 237 -11.80 1.53 5.51
N LEU A 238 -12.05 2.64 6.21
CA LEU A 238 -11.08 3.71 6.32
C LEU A 238 -9.87 3.22 7.11
N TRP A 239 -8.67 3.44 6.59
CA TRP A 239 -7.42 3.14 7.30
C TRP A 239 -7.18 4.14 8.45
N GLU A 240 -7.77 3.83 9.60
CA GLU A 240 -7.76 4.73 10.76
C GLU A 240 -6.34 5.04 11.26
N GLY A 241 -5.43 4.05 11.27
CA GLY A 241 -4.06 4.22 11.74
C GLY A 241 -3.21 5.19 10.91
N VAL A 242 -3.63 5.50 9.68
CA VAL A 242 -3.01 6.57 8.86
C VAL A 242 -3.83 7.84 8.94
N PHE A 243 -5.13 7.77 8.62
CA PHE A 243 -5.95 8.96 8.38
C PHE A 243 -6.55 9.59 9.64
N LEU A 244 -6.71 8.83 10.71
CA LEU A 244 -7.27 9.29 12.00
C LEU A 244 -6.23 9.32 13.13
N ARG A 245 -4.94 9.10 12.82
CA ARG A 245 -3.86 8.99 13.82
C ARG A 245 -3.68 10.20 14.74
N TRP A 246 -4.11 11.38 14.31
CA TRP A 246 -4.06 12.61 15.11
C TRP A 246 -5.35 12.86 15.91
N ASN A 247 -6.44 12.16 15.57
CA ASN A 247 -7.74 12.31 16.19
C ASN A 247 -8.01 11.24 17.24
N ARG A 248 -7.42 10.05 17.08
CA ARG A 248 -7.55 8.93 18.02
C ARG A 248 -6.19 8.62 18.64
N PRO A 249 -6.06 8.66 19.98
CA PRO A 249 -4.83 8.22 20.62
C PRO A 249 -4.60 6.73 20.38
N SER A 250 -3.39 6.35 19.97
CA SER A 250 -3.02 4.94 19.74
C SER A 250 -2.94 4.11 21.01
N LYS A 251 -2.85 4.76 22.17
CA LYS A 251 -2.59 4.14 23.48
C LYS A 251 -3.39 2.84 23.73
N PHE A 252 -4.70 2.85 23.51
CA PHE A 252 -5.53 1.68 23.77
C PHE A 252 -5.31 0.55 22.76
N ILE A 253 -4.97 0.88 21.51
CA ILE A 253 -4.63 -0.09 20.47
C ILE A 253 -3.27 -0.72 20.79
N ASP A 254 -2.32 0.10 21.24
CA ASP A 254 -0.99 -0.35 21.66
C ASP A 254 -1.09 -1.29 22.87
N GLU A 255 -1.88 -0.92 23.89
CA GLU A 255 -2.16 -1.76 25.07
C GLU A 255 -2.81 -3.10 24.68
N ALA A 256 -3.81 -3.09 23.79
CA ALA A 256 -4.46 -4.31 23.32
C ALA A 256 -3.50 -5.21 22.51
N HIS A 257 -2.58 -4.61 21.75
CA HIS A 257 -1.56 -5.35 21.00
C HIS A 257 -0.53 -6.02 21.93
N GLU A 258 -0.10 -5.31 22.98
CA GLU A 258 0.77 -5.89 24.01
C GLU A 258 0.10 -7.06 24.75
N GLU A 259 -1.19 -6.92 25.09
CA GLU A 259 -1.97 -7.99 25.71
C GLU A 259 -2.09 -9.20 24.78
N MET A 260 -2.34 -8.99 23.49
CA MET A 260 -2.39 -10.07 22.49
C MET A 260 -1.06 -10.82 22.42
N ILE A 261 0.08 -10.10 22.39
CA ILE A 261 1.41 -10.71 22.42
C ILE A 261 1.60 -11.54 23.70
N SER A 262 1.16 -11.02 24.83
CA SER A 262 1.22 -11.72 26.11
C SER A 262 0.45 -13.05 26.03
N ILE A 263 -0.82 -13.01 25.62
CA ILE A 263 -1.69 -14.19 25.52
C ILE A 263 -1.07 -15.27 24.62
N ILE A 264 -0.49 -14.90 23.47
CA ILE A 264 0.11 -15.85 22.52
C ILE A 264 1.40 -16.45 23.08
N LYS A 265 2.17 -15.71 23.87
CA LYS A 265 3.41 -16.23 24.48
C LYS A 265 3.15 -17.20 25.65
N TYR A 266 2.03 -17.05 26.34
CA TYR A 266 1.68 -17.84 27.53
C TYR A 266 0.77 -19.05 27.23
N ASN A 267 0.27 -19.17 26.01
CA ASN A 267 -0.47 -20.34 25.50
C ASN A 267 0.41 -21.17 24.56
#